data_AF-A0ABD3DL83-F1
#
_entry.id   AF-A0ABD3DL83-F1
#
_cell.length_a   1.000
_cell.length_b   1.000
_cell.length_c   1.000
_cell.angle_alpha   90.00
_cell.angle_beta   90.00
_cell.angle_gamma   90.00
#
_symmetry.space_group_name_H-M   'P 1'
#
loop_
_entity.id
_entity.type
_entity.pdbx_description
1 polymer ?
#
loop_
_entity_poly.entity_id
_entity_poly.type
_entity_poly.pdbx_seq_one_letter_code
_entity_poly.pdbx_strand_id
1 'polypeptide(L)'
;MTNISFDFDSLRDLHDSVNRSLHSPHTKLEIISNDHRNLVHDLSEASLRMADSCSAAKDLLLIAKSHLQNLQTSFRRTSVADQGGDNQFSSHRLPRKQLRKAILKRLDSLKNARVADVLPPPEDRSLAAVVDLLREVRSTALLMVGSLLSLIALPDSGRKDPVFRLRFTRVDSLRLWEKCDAAEIREAAKRLEEVEMVVEDMEAEIEHMFRRLIRTRASLLNILTT
;
A
#
# COMPACT_ATOMS: atom_id res chain seq x y z
N MET A 1 -18.57 0.92 -4.34
CA MET A 1 -17.10 1.01 -4.40
C MET A 1 -16.71 2.44 -4.13
N THR A 2 -16.03 2.72 -3.03
CA THR A 2 -15.33 4.00 -2.87
C THR A 2 -14.22 4.00 -3.92
N ASN A 3 -14.38 4.82 -4.97
CA ASN A 3 -13.36 5.03 -5.97
C ASN A 3 -12.24 5.84 -5.28
N ILE A 4 -11.24 5.13 -4.76
CA ILE A 4 -10.11 5.76 -4.09
C ILE A 4 -9.17 6.18 -5.21
N SER A 5 -9.41 7.38 -5.74
CA SER A 5 -8.50 8.05 -6.66
C SER A 5 -7.29 8.47 -5.83
N PHE A 6 -6.18 7.76 -6.02
CA PHE A 6 -4.88 8.22 -5.56
C PHE A 6 -4.34 9.19 -6.62
N ASP A 7 -3.92 10.37 -6.19
CA ASP A 7 -3.27 11.33 -7.07
C ASP A 7 -1.76 11.06 -7.11
N PHE A 8 -1.39 9.99 -7.82
CA PHE A 8 0.00 9.59 -7.97
C PHE A 8 0.82 10.54 -8.84
N ASP A 9 0.15 11.30 -9.71
CA ASP A 9 0.79 12.28 -10.58
C ASP A 9 1.23 13.51 -9.78
N SER A 10 0.36 14.06 -8.92
CA SER A 10 0.76 15.14 -8.01
C SER A 10 1.91 14.72 -7.08
N LEU A 11 1.89 13.48 -6.58
CA LEU A 11 2.97 12.98 -5.72
C LEU A 11 4.30 12.82 -6.49
N ARG A 12 4.24 12.39 -7.75
CA ARG A 12 5.39 12.32 -8.65
C ARG A 12 5.97 13.70 -8.90
N ASP A 13 5.12 14.66 -9.23
CA ASP A 13 5.54 16.04 -9.51
C ASP A 13 6.17 16.68 -8.26
N LEU A 14 5.63 16.41 -7.08
CA LEU A 14 6.23 16.83 -5.81
C LEU A 14 7.63 16.24 -5.61
N HIS A 15 7.79 14.93 -5.82
CA HIS A 15 9.10 14.28 -5.75
C HIS A 15 10.11 14.90 -6.73
N ASP A 16 9.71 15.15 -7.97
CA ASP A 16 10.59 15.69 -9.00
C ASP A 16 10.91 17.17 -8.75
N SER A 17 9.97 17.94 -8.20
CA SER A 17 10.17 19.31 -7.75
C SER A 17 11.19 19.38 -6.61
N VAL A 18 10.99 18.59 -5.55
CA VAL A 18 11.89 18.54 -4.38
C VAL A 18 13.29 18.12 -4.81
N ASN A 19 13.42 17.07 -5.62
CA ASN A 19 14.72 16.62 -6.10
C ASN A 19 15.41 17.69 -6.94
N ARG A 20 14.71 18.38 -7.84
CA ARG A 20 15.31 19.50 -8.59
C ARG A 20 15.82 20.60 -7.67
N SER A 21 15.07 20.93 -6.61
CA SER A 21 15.52 21.93 -5.62
C SER A 21 16.81 21.50 -4.91
N LEU A 22 16.89 20.27 -4.43
CA LEU A 22 18.07 19.74 -3.73
C LEU A 22 19.33 19.63 -4.61
N HIS A 23 19.16 19.49 -5.93
CA HIS A 23 20.30 19.47 -6.86
C HIS A 23 20.83 20.88 -7.18
N SER A 24 20.06 21.94 -6.94
CA SER A 24 20.46 23.31 -7.23
C SER A 24 21.67 23.73 -6.38
N PRO A 25 22.77 24.22 -6.98
CA PRO A 25 23.95 24.66 -6.23
C PRO A 25 23.63 25.75 -5.20
N HIS A 26 22.68 26.63 -5.50
CA HIS A 26 22.29 27.71 -4.59
C HIS A 26 21.64 27.16 -3.31
N THR A 27 20.71 26.22 -3.45
CA THR A 27 20.06 25.53 -2.33
C THR A 27 21.08 24.80 -1.47
N LYS A 28 22.07 24.14 -2.08
CA LYS A 28 23.14 23.47 -1.32
C LYS A 28 23.96 24.46 -0.49
N LEU A 29 24.33 25.60 -1.08
CA LEU A 29 25.11 26.63 -0.40
C LEU A 29 24.33 27.25 0.77
N GLU A 30 23.03 27.52 0.58
CA GLU A 30 22.15 28.07 1.62
C GLU A 30 22.02 27.10 2.80
N ILE A 31 21.82 25.80 2.51
CA ILE A 31 21.73 24.76 3.53
C ILE A 31 23.06 24.62 4.31
N ILE A 32 24.20 24.71 3.63
CA ILE A 32 25.53 24.63 4.25
C ILE A 32 25.81 25.88 5.09
N SER A 33 25.45 27.08 4.59
CA SER A 33 25.69 28.34 5.30
C SER A 33 24.86 28.49 6.57
N ASN A 34 23.66 27.89 6.59
CA ASN A 34 22.74 27.97 7.72
C ASN A 34 22.93 26.85 8.76
N ASP A 35 24.03 26.09 8.69
CA ASP A 35 24.38 24.97 9.58
C ASP A 35 23.25 23.92 9.75
N HIS A 36 22.48 23.68 8.69
CA HIS A 36 21.39 22.71 8.70
C HIS A 36 21.88 21.25 8.55
N ARG A 37 23.16 20.96 8.81
CA ARG A 37 23.76 19.61 8.62
C ARG A 37 23.01 18.53 9.41
N ASN A 38 22.68 18.79 10.67
CA ASN A 38 21.92 17.83 11.49
C ASN A 38 20.52 17.59 10.93
N LEU A 39 19.84 18.66 10.48
CA LEU A 39 18.51 18.57 9.89
C LEU A 39 18.52 17.78 8.57
N VAL A 40 19.51 18.02 7.70
CA VAL A 40 19.70 17.27 6.45
C VAL A 40 19.99 15.79 6.72
N HIS A 41 20.81 15.50 7.74
CA HIS A 41 21.07 14.13 8.18
C HIS A 41 19.77 13.45 8.66
N ASP A 42 18.99 14.12 9.48
CA ASP A 42 17.72 13.60 9.98
C ASP A 42 16.70 13.38 8.86
N LEU A 43 16.65 14.28 7.87
CA LEU A 43 15.81 14.13 6.67
C LEU A 43 16.27 12.98 5.76
N SER A 44 17.58 12.75 5.67
CA SER A 44 18.15 11.62 4.94
C SER A 44 17.77 10.29 5.60
N GLU A 45 17.91 10.22 6.93
CA GLU A 45 17.52 9.06 7.73
C GLU A 45 16.00 8.85 7.70
N ALA A 46 15.23 9.93 7.74
CA ALA A 46 13.78 9.91 7.57
C ALA A 46 13.36 9.32 6.21
N SER A 47 14.03 9.74 5.13
CA SER A 47 13.80 9.22 3.78
C SER A 47 14.09 7.73 3.69
N LEU A 48 15.13 7.24 4.38
CA LEU A 48 15.46 5.82 4.45
C LEU A 48 14.36 5.01 5.16
N ARG A 49 13.93 5.45 6.35
CA ARG A 49 12.84 4.77 7.09
C ARG A 49 11.54 4.72 6.30
N MET A 50 11.25 5.76 5.51
CA MET A 50 10.10 5.78 4.59
C MET A 50 10.28 4.81 3.42
N ALA A 51 11.49 4.65 2.90
CA ALA A 51 11.79 3.67 1.85
C ALA A 51 11.60 2.24 2.38
N ASP A 52 12.12 1.93 3.58
CA ASP A 52 11.90 0.63 4.23
C ASP A 52 10.41 0.34 4.46
N SER A 53 9.66 1.38 4.79
CA SER A 53 8.19 1.31 4.94
C SER A 53 7.49 0.99 3.61
N CYS A 54 7.94 1.59 2.50
CA CYS A 54 7.45 1.27 1.17
C CYS A 54 7.75 -0.19 0.81
N SER A 55 8.97 -0.68 1.07
CA SER A 55 9.32 -2.09 0.86
C SER A 55 8.41 -3.03 1.64
N ALA A 56 8.17 -2.75 2.92
CA ALA A 56 7.27 -3.54 3.75
C ALA A 56 5.81 -3.51 3.26
N ALA A 57 5.35 -2.36 2.74
CA ALA A 57 4.01 -2.24 2.17
C ALA A 57 3.88 -3.01 0.85
N LYS A 58 4.93 -3.00 0.01
CA LYS A 58 5.00 -3.82 -1.21
C LYS A 58 4.94 -5.31 -0.89
N ASP A 59 5.66 -5.78 0.12
CA ASP A 59 5.58 -7.19 0.56
C ASP A 59 4.15 -7.58 0.96
N LEU A 60 3.41 -6.70 1.62
CA LEU A 60 2.00 -6.95 1.96
C LEU A 60 1.11 -7.04 0.72
N LEU A 61 1.31 -6.16 -0.27
CA LEU A 61 0.58 -6.19 -1.54
C LEU A 61 0.87 -7.48 -2.30
N LEU A 62 2.14 -7.94 -2.32
CA LEU A 62 2.52 -9.23 -2.90
C LEU A 62 1.83 -10.41 -2.20
N ILE A 63 1.81 -10.42 -0.87
CA ILE A 63 1.09 -11.45 -0.11
C ILE A 63 -0.40 -11.39 -0.45
N ALA A 64 -1.01 -10.19 -0.47
CA ALA A 64 -2.41 -10.04 -0.84
C ALA A 64 -2.72 -10.53 -2.25
N LYS A 65 -1.92 -10.13 -3.25
CA LYS A 65 -2.02 -10.58 -4.64
C LYS A 65 -2.00 -12.10 -4.74
N SER A 66 -1.04 -12.75 -4.08
CA SER A 66 -0.98 -14.22 -4.04
C SER A 66 -2.24 -14.85 -3.45
N HIS A 67 -2.86 -14.24 -2.44
CA HIS A 67 -4.12 -14.72 -1.88
C HIS A 67 -5.30 -14.53 -2.83
N LEU A 68 -5.36 -13.41 -3.55
CA LEU A 68 -6.42 -13.14 -4.53
C LEU A 68 -6.34 -14.13 -5.70
N GLN A 69 -5.14 -14.41 -6.22
CA GLN A 69 -4.92 -15.40 -7.28
C GLN A 69 -5.30 -16.82 -6.86
N ASN A 70 -4.94 -17.22 -5.64
CA ASN A 70 -5.35 -18.51 -5.09
C ASN A 70 -6.88 -18.66 -4.97
N LEU A 71 -7.59 -17.54 -4.73
CA LEU A 71 -9.05 -17.51 -4.68
C LEU A 71 -9.67 -17.60 -6.08
N GLN A 72 -9.15 -16.85 -7.04
CA GLN A 72 -9.65 -16.87 -8.42
C GLN A 72 -9.49 -18.26 -9.03
N THR A 73 -8.32 -18.88 -8.86
CA THR A 73 -8.07 -20.24 -9.35
C THR A 73 -9.03 -21.24 -8.72
N SER A 74 -9.32 -21.11 -7.42
CA SER A 74 -10.32 -21.95 -6.74
C SER A 74 -11.71 -21.77 -7.36
N PHE A 75 -12.16 -20.54 -7.60
CA PHE A 75 -13.46 -20.27 -8.23
C PHE A 75 -13.53 -20.75 -9.69
N ARG A 76 -12.45 -20.62 -10.47
CA ARG A 76 -12.38 -21.15 -11.84
C ARG A 76 -12.51 -22.66 -11.86
N ARG A 77 -11.88 -23.38 -10.92
CA ARG A 77 -11.97 -24.84 -10.83
C ARG A 77 -13.40 -25.29 -10.52
N THR A 78 -14.09 -24.59 -9.62
CA THR A 78 -15.49 -24.88 -9.28
C THR A 78 -16.45 -24.58 -10.43
N SER A 79 -16.28 -23.46 -11.14
CA SER A 79 -17.15 -23.09 -12.28
C SER A 79 -17.04 -24.05 -13.47
N VAL A 80 -15.92 -24.77 -13.62
CA VAL A 80 -15.69 -25.74 -14.71
C VAL A 80 -16.20 -27.13 -14.35
N ALA A 81 -16.35 -27.44 -13.05
CA ALA A 81 -16.77 -28.74 -12.54
C ALA A 81 -18.29 -28.94 -12.48
N ASP A 82 -19.08 -28.01 -13.01
CA ASP A 82 -20.57 -28.03 -13.02
C ASP A 82 -21.18 -29.16 -13.89
N GLN A 83 -20.41 -30.22 -14.21
CA GLN A 83 -20.88 -31.47 -14.81
C GLN A 83 -20.59 -32.73 -13.97
N GLY A 84 -20.01 -32.63 -12.78
CA GLY A 84 -19.70 -33.81 -11.97
C GLY A 84 -19.60 -33.46 -10.49
N GLY A 85 -20.67 -33.76 -9.75
CA GLY A 85 -20.76 -33.48 -8.33
C GLY A 85 -19.73 -34.26 -7.52
N ASP A 86 -18.78 -33.54 -6.92
CA ASP A 86 -18.21 -33.92 -5.63
C ASP A 86 -17.57 -32.72 -4.90
N ASN A 87 -17.56 -32.81 -3.57
CA ASN A 87 -17.36 -31.73 -2.60
C ASN A 87 -15.95 -31.08 -2.65
N GLN A 88 -15.72 -30.19 -3.61
CA GLN A 88 -14.39 -29.70 -4.02
C GLN A 88 -13.77 -28.61 -3.12
N PHE A 89 -14.56 -27.96 -2.26
CA PHE A 89 -14.07 -26.89 -1.36
C PHE A 89 -13.55 -27.40 0.01
N SER A 90 -13.59 -28.72 0.24
CA SER A 90 -13.37 -29.34 1.54
C SER A 90 -11.94 -29.25 2.11
N SER A 91 -10.94 -28.90 1.29
CA SER A 91 -9.50 -28.90 1.67
C SER A 91 -8.86 -27.50 1.76
N HIS A 92 -9.52 -26.43 1.31
CA HIS A 92 -8.86 -25.14 1.14
C HIS A 92 -9.08 -24.21 2.35
N ARG A 93 -8.03 -24.13 3.19
CA ARG A 93 -7.89 -23.13 4.26
C ARG A 93 -7.21 -21.89 3.67
N LEU A 94 -7.93 -20.78 3.58
CA LEU A 94 -7.37 -19.51 3.12
C LEU A 94 -6.73 -18.76 4.29
N PRO A 95 -5.44 -18.39 4.23
CA PRO A 95 -4.76 -17.65 5.31
C PRO A 95 -5.17 -16.16 5.42
N ARG A 96 -6.43 -15.79 5.13
CA ARG A 96 -6.88 -14.38 5.21
C ARG A 96 -6.76 -13.80 6.62
N LYS A 97 -6.87 -14.62 7.69
CA LYS A 97 -6.56 -14.19 9.07
C LYS A 97 -5.09 -13.83 9.26
N GLN A 98 -4.17 -14.57 8.64
CA GLN A 98 -2.74 -14.27 8.72
C GLN A 98 -2.41 -13.01 7.92
N LEU A 99 -2.97 -12.87 6.71
CA LEU A 99 -2.88 -11.65 5.91
C LEU A 99 -3.42 -10.43 6.68
N ARG A 100 -4.64 -10.51 7.24
CA ARG A 100 -5.22 -9.42 8.03
C ARG A 100 -4.37 -9.09 9.25
N LYS A 101 -3.86 -10.10 9.97
CA LYS A 101 -2.97 -9.89 11.12
C LYS A 101 -1.65 -9.23 10.70
N ALA A 102 -1.08 -9.63 9.57
CA ALA A 102 0.14 -9.04 9.01
C ALA A 102 -0.10 -7.58 8.61
N ILE A 103 -1.20 -7.30 7.88
CA ILE A 103 -1.62 -5.95 7.50
C ILE A 103 -1.82 -5.07 8.74
N LEU A 104 -2.59 -5.52 9.73
CA LEU A 104 -2.85 -4.73 10.95
C LEU A 104 -1.58 -4.45 11.75
N LYS A 105 -0.69 -5.46 11.91
CA LYS A 105 0.59 -5.29 12.60
C LYS A 105 1.48 -4.25 11.91
N ARG A 106 1.48 -4.26 10.57
CA ARG A 106 2.30 -3.34 9.77
C ARG A 106 1.68 -1.96 9.67
N LEU A 107 0.36 -1.84 9.57
CA LEU A 107 -0.35 -0.57 9.66
C LEU A 107 -0.04 0.12 10.98
N ASP A 108 -0.02 -0.63 12.08
CA ASP A 108 0.37 -0.11 13.39
C ASP A 108 1.85 0.34 13.40
N SER A 109 2.75 -0.44 12.79
CA SER A 109 4.16 -0.06 12.65
C SER A 109 4.35 1.22 11.81
N LEU A 110 3.60 1.35 10.70
CA LEU A 110 3.62 2.50 9.79
C LEU A 110 3.03 3.76 10.46
N LYS A 111 1.98 3.58 11.27
CA LYS A 111 1.39 4.64 12.10
C LYS A 111 2.35 5.11 13.19
N ASN A 112 3.13 4.19 13.74
CA ASN A 112 4.10 4.44 14.82
C ASN A 112 5.47 4.94 14.31
N ALA A 113 5.75 4.85 13.00
CA ALA A 113 6.89 5.48 12.35
C ALA A 113 6.68 7.01 12.29
N ARG A 114 6.86 7.69 13.43
CA ARG A 114 6.70 9.15 13.60
C ARG A 114 7.89 9.93 13.06
N VAL A 115 8.20 9.72 11.80
CA VAL A 115 9.39 10.29 11.17
C VAL A 115 9.26 11.81 10.97
N ALA A 116 8.04 12.35 10.85
CA ALA A 116 7.81 13.76 10.49
C ALA A 116 7.12 14.63 11.56
N ASP A 117 6.73 14.07 12.71
CA ASP A 117 6.06 14.83 13.80
C ASP A 117 7.06 15.44 14.81
N VAL A 118 8.35 15.13 14.71
CA VAL A 118 9.39 15.52 15.68
C VAL A 118 10.34 16.58 15.12
N LEU A 119 10.34 16.80 13.81
CA LEU A 119 11.23 17.77 13.19
C LEU A 119 10.63 19.18 13.31
N PRO A 120 11.37 20.17 13.85
CA PRO A 120 10.93 21.56 13.80
C PRO A 120 10.74 21.99 12.34
N PRO A 121 9.76 22.88 12.04
CA PRO A 121 9.56 23.38 10.69
C PRO A 121 10.87 24.02 10.20
N PRO A 122 11.46 23.52 9.11
CA PRO A 122 12.67 24.13 8.56
C PRO A 122 12.36 25.56 8.11
N GLU A 123 13.24 26.50 8.43
CA GLU A 123 13.19 27.85 7.84
C GLU A 123 13.51 27.79 6.34
N ASP A 124 14.37 26.85 5.94
CA ASP A 124 14.72 26.59 4.54
C ASP A 124 13.55 25.96 3.77
N ARG A 125 13.12 26.65 2.70
CA ARG A 125 12.00 26.23 1.84
C ARG A 125 12.22 24.85 1.22
N SER A 126 13.45 24.48 0.89
CA SER A 126 13.76 23.20 0.26
C SER A 126 13.69 22.06 1.26
N LEU A 127 14.20 22.25 2.47
CA LEU A 127 14.09 21.27 3.56
C LEU A 127 12.63 21.10 4.01
N ALA A 128 11.86 22.19 4.09
CA ALA A 128 10.43 22.13 4.37
C ALA A 128 9.68 21.30 3.30
N ALA A 129 10.01 21.50 2.02
CA ALA A 129 9.42 20.71 0.93
C ALA A 129 9.76 19.21 1.02
N VAL A 130 10.94 18.84 1.54
CA VAL A 130 11.28 17.43 1.84
C VAL A 130 10.40 16.87 2.96
N VAL A 131 10.17 17.64 4.03
CA VAL A 131 9.26 17.22 5.12
C VAL A 131 7.85 16.97 4.59
N ASP A 132 7.32 17.89 3.79
CA ASP A 132 5.99 17.76 3.18
C ASP A 132 5.90 16.56 2.25
N LEU A 133 6.94 16.33 1.43
CA LEU A 133 7.04 15.14 0.60
C LEU A 133 6.99 13.84 1.41
N LEU A 134 7.77 13.73 2.48
CA LEU A 134 7.76 12.54 3.33
C LEU A 134 6.41 12.32 4.00
N ARG A 135 5.71 13.41 4.37
CA ARG A 135 4.35 13.35 4.93
C ARG A 135 3.35 12.84 3.89
N GLU A 136 3.44 13.31 2.65
CA GLU A 136 2.54 12.90 1.56
C GLU A 136 2.75 11.43 1.17
N VAL A 137 4.01 10.99 1.06
CA VAL A 137 4.34 9.57 0.82
C VAL A 137 3.78 8.69 1.95
N ARG A 138 3.91 9.12 3.20
CA ARG A 138 3.35 8.40 4.35
C ARG A 138 1.83 8.31 4.28
N SER A 139 1.16 9.42 3.99
CA SER A 139 -0.29 9.49 3.83
C SER A 139 -0.75 8.52 2.74
N THR A 140 -0.13 8.59 1.58
CA THR A 140 -0.43 7.74 0.42
C THR A 140 -0.22 6.26 0.73
N ALA A 141 0.90 5.89 1.37
CA ALA A 141 1.16 4.51 1.79
C ALA A 141 0.11 4.00 2.82
N LEU A 142 -0.27 4.83 3.80
CA LEU A 142 -1.32 4.50 4.77
C LEU A 142 -2.68 4.29 4.09
N LEU A 143 -3.04 5.16 3.16
CA LEU A 143 -4.28 5.06 2.40
C LEU A 143 -4.30 3.79 1.53
N MET A 144 -3.19 3.43 0.88
CA MET A 144 -3.11 2.18 0.11
C MET A 144 -3.26 0.94 0.99
N VAL A 145 -2.54 0.87 2.11
CA VAL A 145 -2.67 -0.26 3.05
C VAL A 145 -4.07 -0.34 3.67
N GLY A 146 -4.68 0.81 4.00
CA GLY A 146 -6.05 0.89 4.49
C GLY A 146 -7.08 0.46 3.44
N SER A 147 -6.88 0.87 2.19
CA SER A 147 -7.70 0.47 1.04
C SER A 147 -7.61 -1.02 0.82
N LEU A 148 -6.40 -1.60 0.86
CA LEU A 148 -6.17 -3.03 0.79
C LEU A 148 -6.94 -3.78 1.90
N LEU A 149 -6.91 -3.28 3.13
CA LEU A 149 -7.67 -3.86 4.24
C LEU A 149 -9.18 -3.82 3.98
N SER A 150 -9.69 -2.72 3.41
CA SER A 150 -11.10 -2.57 3.03
C SER A 150 -11.50 -3.49 1.88
N LEU A 151 -10.65 -3.64 0.87
CA LEU A 151 -10.86 -4.53 -0.27
C LEU A 151 -10.84 -6.00 0.18
N ILE A 152 -9.91 -6.39 1.06
CA ILE A 152 -9.87 -7.73 1.65
C ILE A 152 -11.05 -7.98 2.60
N ALA A 153 -11.54 -6.94 3.28
CA ALA A 153 -12.71 -7.02 4.15
C ALA A 153 -14.04 -7.14 3.39
N LEU A 154 -14.03 -6.95 2.07
CA LEU A 154 -15.11 -6.97 1.08
C LEU A 154 -16.47 -6.37 1.54
N PRO A 155 -16.87 -5.17 1.07
CA PRO A 155 -18.12 -4.53 1.47
C PRO A 155 -19.36 -5.07 0.74
N ASP A 156 -20.51 -4.85 1.40
CA ASP A 156 -21.90 -5.16 1.06
C ASP A 156 -22.15 -5.37 -0.45
N SER A 157 -22.33 -6.64 -0.83
CA SER A 157 -23.24 -6.97 -1.94
C SER A 157 -24.56 -6.32 -1.56
N GLY A 158 -25.10 -5.37 -2.36
CA GLY A 158 -26.29 -4.56 -2.03
C GLY A 158 -27.60 -5.32 -1.73
N ARG A 159 -27.52 -6.62 -1.45
CA ARG A 159 -28.55 -7.45 -0.83
C ARG A 159 -28.48 -7.30 0.68
N LYS A 160 -29.62 -7.00 1.30
CA LYS A 160 -29.82 -6.91 2.77
C LYS A 160 -29.63 -8.25 3.50
N ASP A 161 -29.07 -9.29 2.87
CA ASP A 161 -28.92 -10.61 3.48
C ASP A 161 -27.74 -10.62 4.47
N PRO A 162 -28.00 -10.79 5.78
CA PRO A 162 -26.95 -10.84 6.80
C PRO A 162 -25.96 -11.99 6.58
N VAL A 163 -26.37 -13.07 5.89
CA VAL A 163 -25.55 -14.25 5.62
C VAL A 163 -24.44 -13.92 4.62
N PHE A 164 -24.71 -13.10 3.60
CA PHE A 164 -23.70 -12.68 2.62
C PHE A 164 -22.63 -11.77 3.24
N ARG A 165 -23.02 -10.85 4.13
CA ARG A 165 -22.09 -10.03 4.93
C ARG A 165 -21.21 -10.87 5.87
N LEU A 166 -21.79 -11.93 6.46
CA LEU A 166 -21.09 -12.78 7.43
C LEU A 166 -20.12 -13.77 6.75
N ARG A 167 -20.42 -14.21 5.53
CA ARG A 167 -19.61 -15.16 4.74
C ARG A 167 -18.27 -14.59 4.28
N PHE A 168 -18.16 -13.27 4.11
CA PHE A 168 -16.92 -12.60 3.69
C PHE A 168 -16.06 -12.07 4.84
N THR A 169 -16.64 -11.86 6.02
CA THR A 169 -15.94 -11.37 7.21
C THR A 169 -15.33 -12.48 8.07
N ARG A 170 -15.88 -13.71 8.04
CA ARG A 170 -15.31 -14.90 8.71
C ARG A 170 -14.53 -15.77 7.74
N VAL A 171 -13.33 -15.34 7.40
CA VAL A 171 -12.53 -16.01 6.39
C VAL A 171 -11.54 -16.98 7.02
N ASP A 172 -11.91 -18.25 7.05
CA ASP A 172 -10.96 -19.36 7.05
C ASP A 172 -11.44 -20.55 6.20
N SER A 173 -12.65 -20.50 5.61
CA SER A 173 -13.23 -21.70 4.99
C SER A 173 -13.99 -21.39 3.71
N LEU A 174 -13.50 -21.95 2.59
CA LEU A 174 -14.26 -22.04 1.34
C LEU A 174 -15.57 -22.84 1.48
N ARG A 175 -15.76 -23.56 2.59
CA ARG A 175 -17.03 -24.23 2.93
C ARG A 175 -18.25 -23.30 2.94
N LEU A 176 -18.04 -22.00 3.14
CA LEU A 176 -19.13 -21.01 3.05
C LEU A 176 -19.61 -20.78 1.60
N TRP A 177 -18.80 -21.15 0.62
CA TRP A 177 -19.06 -21.04 -0.82
C TRP A 177 -19.65 -22.30 -1.45
N GLU A 178 -19.61 -23.45 -0.75
CA GLU A 178 -20.29 -24.69 -1.17
C GLU A 178 -21.80 -24.51 -1.35
N LYS A 179 -22.38 -23.49 -0.71
CA LYS A 179 -23.82 -23.19 -0.75
C LYS A 179 -24.18 -22.01 -1.66
N CYS A 180 -23.22 -21.45 -2.39
CA CYS A 180 -23.47 -20.33 -3.31
C CYS A 180 -23.83 -20.87 -4.69
N ASP A 181 -24.71 -20.17 -5.40
CA ASP A 181 -25.03 -20.54 -6.78
C ASP A 181 -23.91 -20.11 -7.76
N ALA A 182 -23.97 -20.61 -9.00
CA ALA A 182 -22.97 -20.32 -10.02
C ALA A 182 -22.95 -18.84 -10.45
N ALA A 183 -24.01 -18.07 -10.22
CA ALA A 183 -24.05 -16.64 -10.52
C ALA A 183 -23.33 -15.83 -9.43
N GLU A 184 -23.52 -16.19 -8.17
CA GLU A 184 -22.85 -15.63 -7.00
C GLU A 184 -21.33 -15.86 -7.03
N ILE A 185 -20.90 -17.05 -7.46
CA ILE A 185 -19.48 -17.37 -7.64
C ILE A 185 -18.87 -16.54 -8.77
N ARG A 186 -19.58 -16.37 -9.89
CA ARG A 186 -19.12 -15.52 -11.02
C ARG A 186 -19.00 -14.05 -10.64
N GLU A 187 -19.99 -13.51 -9.94
CA GLU A 187 -19.94 -12.12 -9.45
C GLU A 187 -18.78 -11.90 -8.47
N ALA A 188 -18.54 -12.87 -7.56
CA ALA A 188 -17.41 -12.81 -6.65
C ALA A 188 -16.06 -12.90 -7.38
N ALA A 189 -15.95 -13.74 -8.42
CA ALA A 189 -14.75 -13.85 -9.24
C ALA A 189 -14.45 -12.55 -10.01
N LYS A 190 -15.47 -11.91 -10.58
CA LYS A 190 -15.33 -10.61 -11.25
C LYS A 190 -14.82 -9.52 -10.30
N ARG A 191 -15.41 -9.42 -9.10
CA ARG A 191 -14.92 -8.47 -8.08
C ARG A 191 -13.50 -8.76 -7.66
N LEU A 192 -13.12 -10.03 -7.61
CA LEU A 192 -11.77 -10.43 -7.22
C LEU A 192 -10.73 -10.03 -8.26
N GLU A 193 -11.07 -10.09 -9.55
CA GLU A 193 -10.27 -9.55 -10.66
C GLU A 193 -10.13 -8.02 -10.56
N GLU A 194 -11.22 -7.29 -10.31
CA GLU A 194 -11.17 -5.84 -10.09
C GLU A 194 -10.26 -5.47 -8.90
N VAL A 195 -10.33 -6.23 -7.80
CA VAL A 195 -9.45 -6.02 -6.64
C VAL A 195 -7.99 -6.34 -6.97
N GLU A 196 -7.72 -7.39 -7.75
CA GLU A 196 -6.37 -7.74 -8.14
C GLU A 196 -5.73 -6.64 -8.99
N MET A 197 -6.44 -6.10 -9.99
CA MET A 197 -5.97 -4.97 -10.80
C MET A 197 -5.57 -3.76 -9.92
N VAL A 198 -6.42 -3.41 -8.95
CA VAL A 198 -6.12 -2.32 -8.01
C VAL A 198 -4.89 -2.62 -7.15
N VAL A 199 -4.69 -3.87 -6.73
CA VAL A 199 -3.49 -4.27 -5.95
C VAL A 199 -2.23 -4.19 -6.81
N GLU A 200 -2.31 -4.52 -8.10
CA GLU A 200 -1.19 -4.38 -9.04
C GLU A 200 -0.79 -2.91 -9.23
N ASP A 201 -1.77 -2.02 -9.42
CA ASP A 201 -1.54 -0.57 -9.53
C ASP A 201 -0.88 -0.01 -8.27
N MET A 202 -1.38 -0.40 -7.09
CA MET A 202 -0.78 -0.01 -5.80
C MET A 202 0.67 -0.54 -5.67
N GLU A 203 0.93 -1.77 -6.11
CA GLU A 203 2.27 -2.37 -6.03
C GLU A 203 3.27 -1.58 -6.86
N ALA A 204 2.89 -1.23 -8.10
CA ALA A 204 3.70 -0.43 -9.00
C ALA A 204 4.01 0.95 -8.41
N GLU A 205 3.01 1.62 -7.83
CA GLU A 205 3.19 2.96 -7.28
C GLU A 205 4.01 2.98 -5.98
N ILE A 206 3.86 1.99 -5.11
CA ILE A 206 4.76 1.84 -3.94
C ILE A 206 6.20 1.66 -4.37
N GLU A 207 6.44 0.86 -5.40
CA GLU A 207 7.77 0.67 -5.95
C GLU A 207 8.33 1.97 -6.57
N HIS A 208 7.48 2.79 -7.21
CA HIS A 208 7.87 4.13 -7.67
C HIS A 208 8.27 5.05 -6.52
N MET A 209 7.45 5.13 -5.47
CA MET A 209 7.76 5.93 -4.28
C MET A 209 9.07 5.50 -3.61
N PHE A 210 9.28 4.18 -3.45
CA PHE A 210 10.53 3.63 -2.92
C PHE A 210 11.75 4.18 -3.69
N ARG A 211 11.74 4.04 -5.02
CA ARG A 211 12.86 4.53 -5.85
C ARG A 211 13.07 6.04 -5.75
N ARG A 212 12.00 6.83 -5.67
CA ARG A 212 12.08 8.30 -5.54
C ARG A 212 12.60 8.73 -4.17
N LEU A 213 12.26 8.01 -3.09
CA LEU A 213 12.81 8.23 -1.75
C LEU A 213 14.31 7.95 -1.70
N ILE A 214 14.78 6.88 -2.35
CA ILE A 214 16.21 6.58 -2.45
C ILE A 214 16.97 7.71 -3.18
N ARG A 215 16.39 8.26 -4.26
CA ARG A 215 16.97 9.44 -4.96
C ARG A 215 17.04 10.66 -4.04
N THR A 216 15.95 10.95 -3.32
CA THR A 216 15.88 12.09 -2.39
C THR A 216 16.94 11.96 -1.30
N ARG A 217 17.10 10.76 -0.72
CA ARG A 217 18.16 10.46 0.24
C ARG A 217 19.55 10.68 -0.36
N ALA A 218 19.80 10.21 -1.58
CA ALA A 218 21.09 10.41 -2.24
C ALA A 218 21.40 11.90 -2.44
N SER A 219 20.41 12.72 -2.81
CA SER A 219 20.57 14.18 -2.91
C SER A 219 20.91 14.82 -1.57
N LEU A 220 20.24 14.43 -0.48
CA LEU A 220 20.53 14.92 0.87
C LEU A 220 21.93 14.52 1.35
N LEU A 221 22.33 13.27 1.14
CA LEU A 221 23.68 12.81 1.48
C LEU A 221 24.76 13.55 0.69
N ASN A 222 24.53 13.83 -0.59
CA ASN A 222 25.46 14.61 -1.40
C ASN A 222 25.68 16.02 -0.84
N ILE A 223 24.66 16.64 -0.24
CA ILE A 223 24.79 17.95 0.43
C ILE A 223 25.69 17.83 1.67
N LEU A 224 25.58 16.74 2.44
CA LEU A 224 26.41 16.52 3.63
C LEU A 224 27.87 16.23 3.29
N THR A 225 28.14 15.61 2.15
CA THR A 225 29.50 15.27 1.70
C THR A 225 30.16 16.38 0.87
N THR A 226 29.41 17.44 0.52
CA THR A 226 29.95 18.66 -0.10
C THR A 226 30.55 19.56 1.00
#